data_AF-A0A355YGW9-F1
#
_entry.id   AF-A0A355YGW9-F1
#
_cell.length_a   1.000
_cell.length_b   1.000
_cell.length_c   1.000
_cell.angle_alpha   90.00
_cell.angle_beta   90.00
_cell.angle_gamma   90.00
#
_symmetry.space_group_name_H-M   'P 1'
#
loop_
_entity.id
_entity.type
_entity.pdbx_description
1 polymer ?
#
loop_
_entity_poly.entity_id
_entity_poly.type
_entity_poly.pdbx_seq_one_letter_code
_entity_poly.pdbx_strand_id
1 'polypeptide(L)'
;MGSDAITWADSGFEMDGYRPGMIAPDMRGLLSRVHEQDRDRLHDLLARAGEGRVDSACCFRYWLPDGQQRHLLLKPLFRLREADDAGRVVGTLHDVTDHVDVDQALHESVARFAQFGEAASDVLWIRNARSMRLEYLSPAFDRLHGCDRGMMLANPTLDSWNSRILPEDRIRVHEALARVRAGERIVVEYRIGRDDGAVRWMRDTAFPLLDCGGQVVRIGGIGRDATEEKEAAGRAPVLIAELQHRTRNLMAVMRAVAERTLDECKTLDEFRDAYCSRISAISRTHALLSSLDEGNMVTFDRLLFEELEAHGADRARVVLDGPGDIILESASLQALALALHELMTNATKYGALSAASGRLEVRWRRRRREDGAPVLRMEWNEVSHGTAPPDAGREGGYGRELIERALPYQLKARTSYQLTGHGVECVVEVPLRAR
;
A
#
# COMPACT_ATOMS: atom_id res chain seq x y z
N MET A 1 -33.32 74.03 -1.16
CA MET A 1 -33.26 72.69 -0.55
C MET A 1 -34.41 71.91 -1.16
N GLY A 2 -34.12 71.03 -2.11
CA GLY A 2 -35.15 70.14 -2.67
C GLY A 2 -35.63 69.20 -1.57
N SER A 3 -36.93 68.95 -1.48
CA SER A 3 -37.48 68.08 -0.44
C SER A 3 -37.02 66.64 -0.69
N ASP A 4 -36.31 66.02 0.26
CA ASP A 4 -35.98 64.58 0.28
C ASP A 4 -37.21 63.69 0.58
N ALA A 5 -38.41 64.16 0.24
CA ALA A 5 -39.65 63.49 0.51
C ALA A 5 -39.86 62.30 -0.45
N ILE A 6 -40.05 61.12 0.11
CA ILE A 6 -40.37 59.89 -0.61
C ILE A 6 -41.85 59.61 -0.43
N THR A 7 -42.59 59.46 -1.53
CA THR A 7 -43.97 58.97 -1.48
C THR A 7 -43.99 57.52 -1.91
N TRP A 8 -44.52 56.66 -1.04
CA TRP A 8 -44.76 55.26 -1.35
C TRP A 8 -46.19 55.08 -1.88
N ALA A 9 -46.36 54.22 -2.88
CA ALA A 9 -47.68 53.71 -3.20
C ALA A 9 -48.15 52.79 -2.06
N ASP A 10 -49.47 52.67 -1.84
CA ASP A 10 -50.03 51.84 -0.76
C ASP A 10 -49.55 50.38 -0.83
N SER A 11 -49.29 49.86 -2.03
CA SER A 11 -48.72 48.53 -2.26
C SER A 11 -47.28 48.35 -1.73
N GLY A 12 -46.51 49.43 -1.59
CA GLY A 12 -45.16 49.39 -1.00
C GLY A 12 -45.20 49.14 0.51
N PHE A 13 -46.21 49.69 1.20
CA PHE A 13 -46.41 49.43 2.63
C PHE A 13 -46.90 48.00 2.90
N GLU A 14 -47.72 47.44 2.00
CA GLU A 14 -48.20 46.05 2.09
C GLU A 14 -47.09 45.01 1.83
N MET A 15 -46.11 45.28 0.96
CA MET A 15 -44.96 44.39 0.72
C MET A 15 -43.99 44.33 1.91
N ASP A 16 -43.82 45.43 2.64
CA ASP A 16 -42.78 45.55 3.66
C ASP A 16 -43.29 45.31 5.10
N GLY A 17 -44.56 44.89 5.26
CA GLY A 17 -45.16 44.64 6.58
C GLY A 17 -45.31 45.90 7.45
N TYR A 18 -45.14 47.09 6.87
CA TYR A 18 -45.23 48.37 7.57
C TYR A 18 -46.60 49.01 7.35
N ARG A 19 -47.13 49.69 8.38
CA ARG A 19 -48.31 50.56 8.22
C ARG A 19 -47.88 51.95 7.75
N PRO A 20 -48.72 52.66 6.96
CA PRO A 20 -48.49 54.07 6.67
C PRO A 20 -48.21 54.88 7.95
N GLY A 21 -47.08 55.60 7.98
CA GLY A 21 -46.64 56.40 9.14
C GLY A 21 -45.66 55.73 10.12
N MET A 22 -45.30 54.45 9.95
CA MET A 22 -44.28 53.78 10.78
C MET A 22 -42.83 54.18 10.42
N ILE A 23 -42.61 54.68 9.22
CA ILE A 23 -41.30 55.14 8.73
C ILE A 23 -41.47 56.57 8.22
N ALA A 24 -40.49 57.43 8.52
CA ALA A 24 -40.46 58.76 7.94
C ALA A 24 -40.44 58.63 6.40
N PRO A 25 -41.35 59.28 5.66
CA PRO A 25 -41.42 59.22 4.21
C PRO A 25 -40.31 60.10 3.60
N ASP A 26 -39.07 59.81 3.97
CA ASP A 26 -37.88 60.52 3.54
C ASP A 26 -36.71 59.53 3.34
N MET A 27 -35.66 60.03 2.69
CA MET A 27 -34.43 59.27 2.43
C MET A 27 -33.81 58.69 3.71
N ARG A 28 -33.90 59.42 4.83
CA ARG A 28 -33.34 59.00 6.12
C ARG A 28 -34.10 57.80 6.69
N GLY A 29 -35.42 57.80 6.59
CA GLY A 29 -36.31 56.71 6.98
C GLY A 29 -36.01 55.44 6.19
N LEU A 30 -35.89 55.55 4.87
CA LEU A 30 -35.51 54.42 4.01
C LEU A 30 -34.13 53.86 4.39
N LEU A 31 -33.09 54.70 4.45
CA LEU A 31 -31.71 54.26 4.72
C LEU A 31 -31.55 53.67 6.13
N SER A 32 -32.38 54.05 7.10
CA SER A 32 -32.32 53.52 8.47
C SER A 32 -32.55 52.00 8.55
N ARG A 33 -33.24 51.43 7.56
CA ARG A 33 -33.59 49.99 7.48
C ARG A 33 -32.77 49.21 6.47
N VAL A 34 -31.92 49.89 5.72
CA VAL A 34 -30.98 49.27 4.79
C VAL A 34 -29.74 48.81 5.57
N HIS A 35 -29.26 47.61 5.24
CA HIS A 35 -28.02 47.08 5.79
C HIS A 35 -26.87 48.05 5.54
N GLU A 36 -26.00 48.25 6.54
CA GLU A 36 -24.96 49.29 6.54
C GLU A 36 -24.09 49.31 5.28
N GLN A 37 -23.68 48.13 4.80
CA GLN A 37 -22.85 47.95 3.60
C GLN A 37 -23.54 48.33 2.28
N ASP A 38 -24.88 48.40 2.26
CA ASP A 38 -25.65 48.63 1.03
C ASP A 38 -26.13 50.10 0.93
N ARG A 39 -25.98 50.89 2.00
CA ARG A 39 -26.49 52.28 2.11
C ARG A 39 -25.85 53.21 1.08
N ASP A 40 -24.53 53.19 0.94
CA ASP A 40 -23.80 54.08 0.03
C ASP A 40 -24.22 53.82 -1.43
N ARG A 41 -24.32 52.53 -1.81
CA ARG A 41 -24.75 52.14 -3.15
C ARG A 41 -26.18 52.58 -3.45
N LEU A 42 -27.09 52.45 -2.48
CA LEU A 42 -28.47 52.90 -2.63
C LEU A 42 -28.56 54.42 -2.74
N HIS A 43 -27.80 55.13 -1.90
CA HIS A 43 -27.72 56.58 -1.94
C HIS A 43 -27.21 57.08 -3.31
N ASP A 44 -26.15 56.48 -3.85
CA ASP A 44 -25.59 56.82 -5.15
C ASP A 44 -26.54 56.51 -6.32
N LEU A 45 -27.34 55.44 -6.23
CA LEU A 45 -28.38 55.14 -7.21
C LEU A 45 -29.44 56.26 -7.21
N LEU A 46 -29.93 56.64 -6.04
CA LEU A 46 -30.97 57.65 -5.88
C LEU A 46 -30.50 59.04 -6.29
N ALA A 47 -29.25 59.41 -5.96
CA ALA A 47 -28.62 60.65 -6.40
C ALA A 47 -28.55 60.74 -7.94
N ARG A 48 -28.06 59.68 -8.60
CA ARG A 48 -28.00 59.59 -10.08
C ARG A 48 -29.40 59.66 -10.72
N ALA A 49 -30.38 58.99 -10.13
CA ALA A 49 -31.76 59.07 -10.59
C ALA A 49 -32.32 60.49 -10.45
N GLY A 50 -31.96 61.21 -9.38
CA GLY A 50 -32.27 62.61 -9.16
C GLY A 50 -31.66 63.54 -10.23
N GLU A 51 -30.53 63.17 -10.82
CA GLU A 51 -29.93 63.86 -11.98
C GLU A 51 -30.59 63.47 -13.32
N GLY A 52 -31.53 62.53 -13.32
CA GLY A 52 -32.22 62.01 -14.51
C GLY A 52 -31.63 60.73 -15.10
N ARG A 53 -30.65 60.09 -14.44
CA ARG A 53 -30.05 58.82 -14.87
C ARG A 53 -30.77 57.64 -14.22
N VAL A 54 -31.69 57.02 -14.96
CA VAL A 54 -32.59 55.94 -14.49
C VAL A 54 -32.29 54.57 -15.14
N ASP A 55 -31.10 54.40 -15.68
CA ASP A 55 -30.64 53.19 -16.39
C ASP A 55 -30.10 52.08 -15.45
N SER A 56 -30.02 52.37 -14.17
CA SER A 56 -29.38 51.53 -13.16
C SER A 56 -30.40 50.99 -12.15
N ALA A 57 -30.10 49.87 -11.50
CA ALA A 57 -30.88 49.31 -10.39
C ALA A 57 -29.94 48.90 -9.25
N CYS A 58 -30.48 48.77 -8.03
CA CYS A 58 -29.71 48.36 -6.86
C CYS A 58 -30.51 47.32 -6.08
N CYS A 59 -29.92 46.14 -5.92
CA CYS A 59 -30.36 45.16 -4.93
C CYS A 59 -29.67 45.47 -3.59
N PHE A 60 -30.43 45.51 -2.50
CA PHE A 60 -29.93 45.80 -1.16
C PHE A 60 -30.70 45.00 -0.11
N ARG A 61 -30.04 44.77 1.03
CA ARG A 61 -30.64 44.10 2.19
C ARG A 61 -31.45 45.10 3.02
N TYR A 62 -32.65 44.70 3.36
CA TYR A 62 -33.63 45.52 4.07
C TYR A 62 -34.18 44.77 5.28
N TRP A 63 -34.29 45.46 6.42
CA TRP A 63 -34.80 44.90 7.67
C TRP A 63 -36.29 45.20 7.84
N LEU A 64 -37.10 44.14 7.91
CA LEU A 64 -38.50 44.18 8.28
C LEU A 64 -38.67 44.49 9.78
N PRO A 65 -39.85 44.96 10.24
CA PRO A 65 -40.03 45.37 11.62
C PRO A 65 -40.03 44.21 12.62
N ASP A 66 -40.25 42.98 12.14
CA ASP A 66 -40.11 41.74 12.91
C ASP A 66 -38.65 41.25 13.04
N GLY A 67 -37.70 41.97 12.41
CA GLY A 67 -36.29 41.62 12.41
C GLY A 67 -35.88 40.68 11.27
N GLN A 68 -36.79 40.25 10.41
CA GLN A 68 -36.45 39.45 9.22
C GLN A 68 -35.72 40.33 8.19
N GLN A 69 -34.67 39.77 7.57
CA GLN A 69 -33.97 40.44 6.47
C GLN A 69 -34.58 40.00 5.13
N ARG A 70 -34.78 40.95 4.21
CA ARG A 70 -35.19 40.74 2.82
C ARG A 70 -34.19 41.35 1.85
N HIS A 71 -34.17 40.86 0.62
CA HIS A 71 -33.44 41.47 -0.48
C HIS A 71 -34.41 42.23 -1.37
N LEU A 72 -34.27 43.55 -1.44
CA LEU A 72 -35.12 44.41 -2.25
C LEU A 72 -34.33 44.97 -3.43
N LEU A 73 -34.96 44.97 -4.61
CA LEU A 73 -34.44 45.57 -5.84
C LEU A 73 -35.17 46.88 -6.10
N LEU A 74 -34.46 48.01 -5.96
CA LEU A 74 -34.94 49.31 -6.38
C LEU A 74 -34.49 49.61 -7.80
N LYS A 75 -35.44 49.94 -8.67
CA LYS A 75 -35.20 50.39 -10.04
C LYS A 75 -35.91 51.72 -10.31
N PRO A 76 -35.17 52.85 -10.39
CA PRO A 76 -35.70 54.08 -10.95
C PRO A 76 -36.20 53.85 -12.38
N LEU A 77 -37.37 54.38 -12.71
CA LEU A 77 -37.98 54.22 -14.03
C LEU A 77 -37.90 55.50 -14.85
N PHE A 78 -38.26 56.65 -14.28
CA PHE A 78 -38.25 57.94 -14.97
C PHE A 78 -38.26 59.11 -13.98
N ARG A 79 -37.82 60.28 -14.46
CA ARG A 79 -37.90 61.55 -13.73
C ARG A 79 -39.01 62.41 -14.33
N LEU A 80 -40.02 62.75 -13.52
CA LEU A 80 -41.05 63.74 -13.85
C LEU A 80 -40.48 65.13 -13.59
N ARG A 81 -40.71 66.08 -14.49
CA ARG A 81 -40.31 67.49 -14.32
C ARG A 81 -41.56 68.32 -14.03
N GLU A 82 -41.63 68.94 -12.86
CA GLU A 82 -42.73 69.85 -12.49
C GLU A 82 -42.45 71.29 -12.95
N ALA A 83 -43.48 72.14 -12.98
CA ALA A 83 -43.45 73.48 -13.60
C ALA A 83 -42.48 74.47 -12.92
N ASP A 84 -41.99 74.12 -11.73
CA ASP A 84 -41.09 74.84 -10.84
C ASP A 84 -39.64 74.27 -10.85
N ASP A 85 -39.30 73.44 -11.83
CA ASP A 85 -38.00 72.76 -12.01
C ASP A 85 -37.64 71.77 -10.88
N ALA A 86 -38.56 71.51 -9.96
CA ALA A 86 -38.51 70.41 -9.01
C ALA A 86 -38.83 69.09 -9.76
N GLY A 87 -37.84 68.20 -9.88
CA GLY A 87 -38.03 66.90 -10.53
C GLY A 87 -38.32 65.79 -9.54
N ARG A 88 -39.34 64.96 -9.77
CA ARG A 88 -39.64 63.77 -8.97
C ARG A 88 -39.12 62.51 -9.67
N VAL A 89 -38.50 61.61 -8.93
CA VAL A 89 -38.08 60.30 -9.45
C VAL A 89 -39.14 59.27 -9.10
N VAL A 90 -39.60 58.53 -10.11
CA VAL A 90 -40.50 57.38 -9.92
C VAL A 90 -39.70 56.11 -10.16
N GLY A 91 -39.82 55.14 -9.26
CA GLY A 91 -39.15 53.84 -9.35
C GLY A 91 -40.02 52.71 -8.83
N THR A 92 -39.60 51.47 -9.09
CA THR A 92 -40.23 50.26 -8.54
C THR A 92 -39.32 49.62 -7.50
N LEU A 93 -39.96 49.02 -6.50
CA LEU A 93 -39.31 48.21 -5.48
C LEU A 93 -39.87 46.79 -5.59
N HIS A 94 -39.00 45.80 -5.72
CA HIS A 94 -39.39 44.40 -5.83
C HIS A 94 -38.66 43.58 -4.75
N ASP A 95 -39.37 42.70 -4.06
CA ASP A 95 -38.75 41.68 -3.22
C ASP A 95 -38.19 40.59 -4.13
N VAL A 96 -36.87 40.38 -4.04
CA VAL A 96 -36.11 39.39 -4.80
C VAL A 96 -35.45 38.37 -3.88
N THR A 97 -35.87 38.27 -2.62
CA THR A 97 -35.30 37.37 -1.60
C THR A 97 -35.30 35.93 -2.08
N ASP A 98 -36.44 35.42 -2.55
CA ASP A 98 -36.55 34.02 -3.02
C ASP A 98 -35.57 33.73 -4.16
N HIS A 99 -35.32 34.70 -5.05
CA HIS A 99 -34.39 34.52 -6.16
C HIS A 99 -32.93 34.49 -5.69
N VAL A 100 -32.56 35.42 -4.81
CA VAL A 100 -31.21 35.49 -4.23
C VAL A 100 -30.90 34.23 -3.41
N ASP A 101 -31.86 33.75 -2.62
CA ASP A 101 -31.69 32.57 -1.78
C ASP A 101 -31.52 31.29 -2.62
N VAL A 102 -32.30 31.15 -3.71
CA VAL A 102 -32.16 30.02 -4.65
C VAL A 102 -30.82 30.05 -5.35
N ASP A 103 -30.39 31.22 -5.84
CA ASP A 103 -29.11 31.37 -6.53
C ASP A 103 -27.92 31.11 -5.58
N GLN A 104 -28.00 31.58 -4.34
CA GLN A 104 -26.99 31.32 -3.33
C GLN A 104 -26.94 29.83 -2.96
N ALA A 105 -28.08 29.19 -2.70
CA ALA A 105 -28.15 27.76 -2.40
C ALA A 105 -27.58 26.91 -3.55
N LEU A 106 -27.86 27.30 -4.80
CA LEU A 106 -27.28 26.67 -5.99
C LEU A 106 -25.76 26.85 -6.02
N HIS A 107 -25.28 28.08 -5.79
CA HIS A 107 -23.85 28.38 -5.76
C HIS A 107 -23.12 27.56 -4.69
N GLU A 108 -23.67 27.50 -3.48
CA GLU A 108 -23.13 26.70 -2.37
C GLU A 108 -23.14 25.20 -2.69
N SER A 109 -24.18 24.70 -3.36
CA SER A 109 -24.26 23.30 -3.79
C SER A 109 -23.19 22.96 -4.82
N VAL A 110 -23.02 23.82 -5.84
CA VAL A 110 -21.97 23.66 -6.87
C VAL A 110 -20.58 23.74 -6.26
N ALA A 111 -20.33 24.70 -5.37
CA ALA A 111 -19.06 24.85 -4.68
C ALA A 111 -18.72 23.60 -3.83
N ARG A 112 -19.71 23.07 -3.11
CA ARG A 112 -19.55 21.85 -2.30
C ARG A 112 -19.23 20.64 -3.16
N PHE A 113 -19.91 20.48 -4.30
CA PHE A 113 -19.62 19.40 -5.24
C PHE A 113 -18.21 19.50 -5.83
N ALA A 114 -17.79 20.71 -6.21
CA ALA A 114 -16.43 20.96 -6.71
C ALA A 114 -15.37 20.61 -5.64
N GLN A 115 -15.53 21.09 -4.40
CA GLN A 115 -14.62 20.79 -3.29
C GLN A 115 -14.51 19.29 -3.00
N PHE A 116 -15.64 18.57 -3.02
CA PHE A 116 -15.66 17.11 -2.83
C PHE A 116 -14.86 16.39 -3.93
N GLY A 117 -15.06 16.79 -5.18
CA GLY A 117 -14.35 16.23 -6.32
C GLY A 117 -12.85 16.50 -6.32
N GLU A 118 -12.44 17.71 -5.92
CA GLU A 118 -11.03 18.12 -5.81
C GLU A 118 -10.29 17.34 -4.71
N ALA A 119 -10.96 17.07 -3.59
CA ALA A 119 -10.40 16.34 -2.46
C ALA A 119 -10.41 14.81 -2.62
N ALA A 120 -11.18 14.28 -3.57
CA ALA A 120 -11.30 12.84 -3.77
C ALA A 120 -9.95 12.18 -4.09
N SER A 121 -9.67 11.05 -3.44
CA SER A 121 -8.52 10.20 -3.77
C SER A 121 -8.83 9.27 -4.94
N ASP A 122 -10.08 8.83 -5.06
CA ASP A 122 -10.58 7.99 -6.15
C ASP A 122 -11.00 8.83 -7.36
N VAL A 123 -10.91 8.26 -8.57
CA VAL A 123 -11.40 8.90 -9.79
C VAL A 123 -12.93 8.93 -9.77
N LEU A 124 -13.52 10.11 -9.71
CA LEU A 124 -14.94 10.32 -9.93
C LEU A 124 -15.17 10.75 -11.38
N TRP A 125 -16.13 10.13 -12.04
CA TRP A 125 -16.47 10.45 -13.42
C TRP A 125 -17.97 10.37 -13.66
N ILE A 126 -18.45 11.19 -14.60
CA ILE A 126 -19.85 11.18 -15.06
C ILE A 126 -19.86 11.23 -16.58
N ARG A 127 -20.68 10.39 -17.20
CA ARG A 127 -20.93 10.37 -18.63
C ARG A 127 -22.41 10.52 -18.94
N ASN A 128 -22.70 11.13 -20.08
CA ASN A 128 -24.02 11.13 -20.68
C ASN A 128 -24.41 9.70 -21.10
N ALA A 129 -25.56 9.19 -20.67
CA ALA A 129 -25.93 7.80 -20.93
C ALA A 129 -26.21 7.49 -22.43
N ARG A 130 -26.64 8.50 -23.21
CA ARG A 130 -26.96 8.34 -24.64
C ARG A 130 -25.73 8.50 -25.52
N SER A 131 -25.02 9.61 -25.37
CA SER A 131 -23.87 9.94 -26.22
C SER A 131 -22.55 9.36 -25.73
N MET A 132 -22.51 8.81 -24.51
CA MET A 132 -21.30 8.36 -23.81
C MET A 132 -20.24 9.46 -23.62
N ARG A 133 -20.61 10.73 -23.84
CA ARG A 133 -19.73 11.88 -23.65
C ARG A 133 -19.40 12.04 -22.16
N LEU A 134 -18.12 12.24 -21.86
CA LEU A 134 -17.65 12.60 -20.52
C LEU A 134 -18.15 14.01 -20.15
N GLU A 135 -18.91 14.10 -19.07
CA GLU A 135 -19.48 15.35 -18.52
C GLU A 135 -18.69 15.85 -17.31
N TYR A 136 -18.09 14.94 -16.55
CA TYR A 136 -17.30 15.27 -15.36
C TYR A 136 -16.17 14.28 -15.16
N LEU A 137 -15.02 14.79 -14.70
CA LEU A 137 -13.85 14.00 -14.34
C LEU A 137 -13.06 14.72 -13.23
N SER A 138 -12.91 14.07 -12.09
CA SER A 138 -12.17 14.61 -10.94
C SER A 138 -10.65 14.68 -11.18
N PRO A 139 -9.91 15.57 -10.49
CA PRO A 139 -8.45 15.66 -10.55
C PRO A 139 -7.68 14.40 -10.12
N ALA A 140 -8.30 13.51 -9.35
CA ALA A 140 -7.69 12.23 -9.00
C ALA A 140 -7.26 11.41 -10.23
N PHE A 141 -7.94 11.61 -11.36
CA PHE A 141 -7.59 11.00 -12.64
C PHE A 141 -6.13 11.24 -13.02
N ASP A 142 -5.63 12.47 -12.88
CA ASP A 142 -4.29 12.85 -13.31
C ASP A 142 -3.22 12.02 -12.60
N ARG A 143 -3.41 11.82 -11.29
CA ARG A 143 -2.49 11.04 -10.45
C ARG A 143 -2.54 9.55 -10.77
N LEU A 144 -3.74 9.00 -10.93
CA LEU A 144 -3.99 7.56 -11.11
C LEU A 144 -3.67 7.08 -12.53
N HIS A 145 -4.09 7.83 -13.54
CA HIS A 145 -3.87 7.53 -14.95
C HIS A 145 -2.56 8.12 -15.50
N GLY A 146 -1.90 9.01 -14.76
CA GLY A 146 -0.61 9.60 -15.14
C GLY A 146 -0.68 10.52 -16.36
N CYS A 147 -1.86 11.07 -16.67
CA CYS A 147 -2.06 11.95 -17.81
C CYS A 147 -3.06 13.07 -17.50
N ASP A 148 -2.96 14.19 -18.20
CA ASP A 148 -3.83 15.35 -17.97
C ASP A 148 -5.28 15.07 -18.35
N ARG A 149 -6.19 15.18 -17.37
CA ARG A 149 -7.65 15.11 -17.59
C ARG A 149 -8.16 16.16 -18.56
N GLY A 150 -7.47 17.30 -18.71
CA GLY A 150 -7.80 18.34 -19.68
C GLY A 150 -7.87 17.78 -21.11
N MET A 151 -6.98 16.86 -21.45
CA MET A 151 -7.01 16.15 -22.74
C MET A 151 -8.25 15.27 -22.89
N MET A 152 -8.67 14.59 -21.82
CA MET A 152 -9.88 13.76 -21.83
C MET A 152 -11.16 14.60 -21.89
N LEU A 153 -11.17 15.78 -21.28
CA LEU A 153 -12.29 16.71 -21.36
C LEU A 153 -12.37 17.41 -22.72
N ALA A 154 -11.23 17.64 -23.38
CA ALA A 154 -11.17 18.18 -24.74
C ALA A 154 -11.65 17.18 -25.81
N ASN A 155 -11.39 15.87 -25.61
CA ASN A 155 -11.93 14.78 -26.42
C ASN A 155 -12.76 13.81 -25.57
N PRO A 156 -13.99 14.20 -25.16
CA PRO A 156 -14.78 13.46 -24.16
C PRO A 156 -15.48 12.22 -24.73
N THR A 157 -14.91 11.58 -25.75
CA THR A 157 -15.48 10.38 -26.38
C THR A 157 -15.23 9.13 -25.55
N LEU A 158 -15.98 8.06 -25.82
CA LEU A 158 -15.73 6.75 -25.21
C LEU A 158 -14.40 6.17 -25.73
N ASP A 159 -14.11 6.35 -27.01
CA ASP A 159 -12.89 5.85 -27.65
C ASP A 159 -11.61 6.45 -27.05
N SER A 160 -11.62 7.75 -26.73
CA SER A 160 -10.48 8.40 -26.06
C SER A 160 -10.12 7.71 -24.75
N TRP A 161 -11.12 7.34 -23.95
CA TRP A 161 -10.90 6.61 -22.70
C TRP A 161 -10.55 5.14 -22.93
N ASN A 162 -11.23 4.49 -23.87
CA ASN A 162 -11.00 3.09 -24.23
C ASN A 162 -9.56 2.85 -24.74
N SER A 163 -8.94 3.85 -25.37
CA SER A 163 -7.54 3.76 -25.81
C SER A 163 -6.55 3.57 -24.65
N ARG A 164 -6.89 4.01 -23.44
CA ARG A 164 -6.10 3.85 -22.21
C ARG A 164 -6.23 2.48 -21.58
N ILE A 165 -7.32 1.76 -21.89
CA ILE A 165 -7.57 0.41 -21.40
C ILE A 165 -6.78 -0.58 -22.25
N LEU A 166 -6.14 -1.54 -21.60
CA LEU A 166 -5.41 -2.60 -22.28
C LEU A 166 -6.36 -3.35 -23.24
N PRO A 167 -5.93 -3.72 -24.46
CA PRO A 167 -6.79 -4.30 -25.47
C PRO A 167 -7.63 -5.50 -25.00
N GLU A 168 -7.05 -6.35 -24.14
CA GLU A 168 -7.70 -7.57 -23.65
C GLU A 168 -8.89 -7.27 -22.71
N ASP A 169 -8.89 -6.10 -22.06
CA ASP A 169 -9.91 -5.73 -21.07
C ASP A 169 -11.06 -4.91 -21.66
N ARG A 170 -10.91 -4.41 -22.90
CA ARG A 170 -11.87 -3.47 -23.51
C ARG A 170 -13.28 -4.05 -23.64
N ILE A 171 -13.42 -5.29 -24.11
CA ILE A 171 -14.73 -5.92 -24.34
C ILE A 171 -15.54 -5.94 -23.02
N ARG A 172 -14.92 -6.43 -21.95
CA ARG A 172 -15.52 -6.52 -20.62
C ARG A 172 -15.99 -5.17 -20.09
N VAL A 173 -15.21 -4.12 -20.32
CA VAL A 173 -15.57 -2.77 -19.88
C VAL A 173 -16.75 -2.20 -20.68
N HIS A 174 -16.83 -2.46 -21.98
CA HIS A 174 -17.99 -2.05 -22.79
C HIS A 174 -19.27 -2.77 -22.37
N GLU A 175 -19.19 -4.07 -22.09
CA GLU A 175 -20.32 -4.86 -21.59
C GLU A 175 -20.81 -4.34 -20.24
N ALA A 176 -19.88 -4.00 -19.34
CA ALA A 176 -20.21 -3.38 -18.05
C ALA A 176 -20.97 -2.05 -18.25
N LEU A 177 -20.48 -1.15 -19.12
CA LEU A 177 -21.16 0.12 -19.40
C LEU A 177 -22.54 -0.08 -20.03
N ALA A 178 -22.71 -1.08 -20.90
CA ALA A 178 -24.01 -1.40 -21.51
C ALA A 178 -25.04 -1.84 -20.46
N ARG A 179 -24.62 -2.67 -19.48
CA ARG A 179 -25.46 -3.09 -18.35
C ARG A 179 -25.81 -1.94 -17.42
N VAL A 180 -24.85 -1.04 -17.17
CA VAL A 180 -25.12 0.14 -16.34
C VAL A 180 -26.13 1.06 -17.00
N ARG A 181 -26.06 1.22 -18.33
CA ARG A 181 -27.09 1.94 -19.10
C ARG A 181 -28.46 1.27 -19.04
N ALA A 182 -28.52 -0.04 -18.84
CA ALA A 182 -29.77 -0.79 -18.61
C ALA A 182 -30.28 -0.69 -17.16
N GLY A 183 -29.58 0.03 -16.28
CA GLY A 183 -30.00 0.29 -14.90
C GLY A 183 -29.25 -0.49 -13.82
N GLU A 184 -28.24 -1.29 -14.17
CA GLU A 184 -27.49 -2.08 -13.19
C GLU A 184 -26.34 -1.29 -12.54
N ARG A 185 -26.06 -1.55 -11.25
CA ARG A 185 -24.79 -1.16 -10.63
C ARG A 185 -23.77 -2.27 -10.86
N ILE A 186 -22.64 -1.94 -11.49
CA ILE A 186 -21.59 -2.90 -11.85
C ILE A 186 -20.27 -2.50 -11.21
N VAL A 187 -19.53 -3.48 -10.71
CA VAL A 187 -18.11 -3.35 -10.41
C VAL A 187 -17.34 -4.08 -11.49
N VAL A 188 -16.42 -3.40 -12.15
CA VAL A 188 -15.54 -3.96 -13.16
C VAL A 188 -14.10 -3.64 -12.82
N GLU A 189 -13.25 -4.65 -12.87
CA GLU A 189 -11.80 -4.47 -12.73
C GLU A 189 -11.16 -4.56 -14.11
N TYR A 190 -10.20 -3.70 -14.44
CA TYR A 190 -9.52 -3.72 -15.73
C TYR A 190 -8.15 -3.07 -15.62
N ARG A 191 -7.28 -3.31 -16.60
CA ARG A 191 -5.96 -2.71 -16.62
C ARG A 191 -5.92 -1.49 -17.52
N ILE A 192 -5.18 -0.48 -17.08
CA ILE A 192 -4.85 0.71 -17.86
C ILE A 192 -3.35 0.79 -18.13
N GLY A 193 -2.99 1.34 -19.28
CA GLY A 193 -1.63 1.75 -19.60
C GLY A 193 -1.44 3.23 -19.31
N ARG A 194 -0.37 3.56 -18.59
CA ARG A 194 0.04 4.94 -18.29
C ARG A 194 1.08 5.44 -19.29
N ASP A 195 1.23 6.76 -19.39
CA ASP A 195 2.21 7.40 -20.28
C ASP A 195 3.67 7.12 -19.86
N ASP A 196 3.89 6.77 -18.59
CA ASP A 196 5.18 6.32 -18.05
C ASP A 196 5.50 4.83 -18.37
N GLY A 197 4.60 4.13 -19.09
CA GLY A 197 4.73 2.72 -19.44
C GLY A 197 4.29 1.75 -18.35
N ALA A 198 3.91 2.23 -17.17
CA ALA A 198 3.39 1.38 -16.11
C ALA A 198 1.98 0.88 -16.42
N VAL A 199 1.66 -0.33 -15.94
CA VAL A 199 0.31 -0.90 -15.96
C VAL A 199 -0.29 -0.77 -14.57
N ARG A 200 -1.54 -0.31 -14.49
CA ARG A 200 -2.30 -0.24 -13.24
C ARG A 200 -3.59 -1.05 -13.35
N TRP A 201 -3.97 -1.70 -12.26
CA TRP A 201 -5.28 -2.29 -12.09
C TRP A 201 -6.23 -1.25 -11.55
N MET A 202 -7.32 -1.01 -12.27
CA MET A 202 -8.43 -0.17 -11.82
C MET A 202 -9.59 -1.05 -11.39
N ARG A 203 -10.20 -0.71 -10.25
CA ARG A 203 -11.51 -1.24 -9.83
C ARG A 203 -12.52 -0.10 -9.94
N ASP A 204 -13.39 -0.19 -10.93
CA ASP A 204 -14.38 0.83 -11.23
C ASP A 204 -15.78 0.37 -10.82
N THR A 205 -16.43 1.17 -9.98
CA THR A 205 -17.83 0.97 -9.61
C THR A 205 -18.68 1.95 -10.39
N ALA A 206 -19.39 1.46 -11.40
CA ALA A 206 -20.26 2.25 -12.28
C ALA A 206 -21.74 2.05 -11.91
N PHE A 207 -22.53 3.12 -11.97
CA PHE A 207 -23.93 3.12 -11.58
C PHE A 207 -24.77 4.13 -12.40
N PRO A 208 -26.05 3.84 -12.63
CA PRO A 208 -26.95 4.75 -13.35
C PRO A 208 -27.33 5.94 -12.47
N LEU A 209 -27.50 7.09 -13.12
CA LEU A 209 -28.10 8.29 -12.54
C LEU A 209 -29.39 8.59 -13.31
N LEU A 210 -30.50 8.59 -12.58
CA LEU A 210 -31.84 8.62 -13.13
C LEU A 210 -32.42 10.04 -13.09
N ASP A 211 -33.32 10.34 -14.03
CA ASP A 211 -34.18 11.52 -13.96
C ASP A 211 -35.44 11.26 -13.10
N CYS A 212 -36.30 12.27 -12.98
CA CYS A 212 -37.57 12.17 -12.23
C CYS A 212 -38.56 11.16 -12.84
N GLY A 213 -38.38 10.76 -14.10
CA GLY A 213 -39.16 9.73 -14.78
C GLY A 213 -38.59 8.31 -14.64
N GLY A 214 -37.48 8.14 -13.91
CA GLY A 214 -36.82 6.84 -13.74
C GLY A 214 -36.01 6.39 -14.97
N GLN A 215 -35.71 7.29 -15.92
CA GLN A 215 -34.85 6.97 -17.06
C GLN A 215 -33.39 7.24 -16.73
N VAL A 216 -32.49 6.36 -17.18
CA VAL A 216 -31.05 6.54 -17.02
C VAL A 216 -30.57 7.66 -17.96
N VAL A 217 -30.26 8.83 -17.41
CA VAL A 217 -29.79 10.00 -18.16
C VAL A 217 -28.28 10.15 -18.13
N ARG A 218 -27.64 9.68 -17.05
CA ARG A 218 -26.19 9.70 -16.87
C ARG A 218 -25.70 8.39 -16.27
N ILE A 219 -24.40 8.15 -16.43
CA ILE A 219 -23.68 7.07 -15.78
C ILE A 219 -22.61 7.73 -14.92
N GLY A 220 -22.63 7.46 -13.61
CA GLY A 220 -21.57 7.86 -12.69
C GLY A 220 -20.66 6.68 -12.39
N GLY A 221 -19.42 6.95 -11.99
CA GLY A 221 -18.57 5.91 -11.45
C GLY A 221 -17.44 6.40 -10.59
N ILE A 222 -16.86 5.45 -9.86
CA ILE A 222 -15.76 5.64 -8.93
C ILE A 222 -14.68 4.61 -9.27
N GLY A 223 -13.54 5.09 -9.77
CA GLY A 223 -12.37 4.29 -10.12
C GLY A 223 -11.31 4.35 -9.02
N ARG A 224 -10.98 3.19 -8.44
CA ARG A 224 -9.88 3.05 -7.47
C ARG A 224 -8.70 2.30 -8.06
N ASP A 225 -7.49 2.63 -7.61
CA ASP A 225 -6.33 1.78 -7.85
C ASP A 225 -6.46 0.49 -7.03
N ALA A 226 -6.31 -0.65 -7.69
CA ALA A 226 -6.28 -1.97 -7.09
C ALA A 226 -4.95 -2.69 -7.40
N THR A 227 -3.93 -1.98 -7.88
CA THR A 227 -2.66 -2.56 -8.33
C THR A 227 -1.95 -3.29 -7.21
N GLU A 228 -1.75 -2.64 -6.06
CA GLU A 228 -1.08 -3.26 -4.91
C GLU A 228 -1.82 -4.50 -4.41
N GLU A 229 -3.15 -4.45 -4.33
CA GLU A 229 -3.98 -5.58 -3.92
C GLU A 229 -3.83 -6.76 -4.89
N LYS A 230 -3.84 -6.50 -6.21
CA LYS A 230 -3.69 -7.52 -7.25
C LYS A 230 -2.27 -8.09 -7.30
N GLU A 231 -1.25 -7.25 -7.13
CA GLU A 231 0.14 -7.71 -7.08
C GLU A 231 0.40 -8.56 -5.84
N ALA A 232 -0.09 -8.15 -4.67
CA ALA A 232 0.02 -8.93 -3.44
C ALA A 232 -0.71 -10.28 -3.57
N ALA A 233 -1.92 -10.28 -4.10
CA ALA A 233 -2.67 -11.50 -4.37
C ALA A 233 -1.96 -12.42 -5.39
N GLY A 234 -1.27 -11.85 -6.39
CA GLY A 234 -0.48 -12.60 -7.37
C GLY A 234 0.80 -13.22 -6.80
N ARG A 235 1.42 -12.59 -5.80
CA ARG A 235 2.64 -13.12 -5.13
C ARG A 235 2.33 -14.26 -4.17
N ALA A 236 1.14 -14.28 -3.57
CA ALA A 236 0.78 -15.27 -2.55
C ALA A 236 0.89 -16.75 -3.04
N PRO A 237 0.38 -17.14 -4.22
CA PRO A 237 0.52 -18.52 -4.71
C PRO A 237 1.98 -18.95 -4.92
N VAL A 238 2.84 -18.05 -5.37
CA VAL A 238 4.27 -18.35 -5.60
C VAL A 238 4.96 -18.61 -4.26
N LEU A 239 4.70 -17.77 -3.25
CA LEU A 239 5.23 -17.96 -1.90
C LEU A 239 4.71 -19.26 -1.27
N ILE A 240 3.42 -19.57 -1.45
CA ILE A 240 2.82 -20.83 -0.98
C ILE A 240 3.49 -22.02 -1.67
N ALA A 241 3.70 -21.97 -2.98
CA ALA A 241 4.35 -23.05 -3.73
C ALA A 241 5.80 -23.27 -3.28
N GLU A 242 6.55 -22.20 -3.04
CA GLU A 242 7.92 -22.27 -2.52
C GLU A 242 7.94 -22.83 -1.08
N LEU A 243 7.03 -22.40 -0.22
CA LEU A 243 6.88 -22.95 1.13
C LEU A 243 6.53 -24.44 1.10
N GLN A 244 5.60 -24.85 0.23
CA GLN A 244 5.24 -26.25 0.03
C GLN A 244 6.41 -27.08 -0.49
N HIS A 245 7.22 -26.53 -1.40
CA HIS A 245 8.44 -27.18 -1.87
C HIS A 245 9.45 -27.39 -0.73
N ARG A 246 9.73 -26.35 0.07
CA ARG A 246 10.61 -26.45 1.24
C ARG A 246 10.11 -27.45 2.28
N THR A 247 8.80 -27.45 2.54
CA THR A 247 8.18 -28.40 3.47
C THR A 247 8.34 -29.85 3.00
N ARG A 248 8.10 -30.11 1.70
CA ARG A 248 8.33 -31.44 1.11
C ARG A 248 9.79 -31.87 1.20
N ASN A 249 10.73 -30.94 0.98
CA ASN A 249 12.16 -31.23 1.10
C ASN A 249 12.54 -31.57 2.55
N LEU A 250 12.05 -30.82 3.54
CA LEU A 250 12.29 -31.12 4.95
C LEU A 250 11.73 -32.50 5.34
N MET A 251 10.51 -32.83 4.89
CA MET A 251 9.92 -34.15 5.11
C MET A 251 10.76 -35.29 4.51
N ALA A 252 11.31 -35.08 3.30
CA ALA A 252 12.18 -36.06 2.68
C ALA A 252 13.48 -36.28 3.47
N VAL A 253 14.09 -35.20 3.99
CA VAL A 253 15.28 -35.27 4.85
C VAL A 253 14.96 -36.00 6.15
N MET A 254 13.86 -35.66 6.82
CA MET A 254 13.46 -36.33 8.07
C MET A 254 13.23 -37.82 7.88
N ARG A 255 12.61 -38.23 6.76
CA ARG A 255 12.44 -39.64 6.40
C ARG A 255 13.77 -40.33 6.16
N ALA A 256 14.66 -39.72 5.37
CA ALA A 256 15.99 -40.29 5.10
C ALA A 256 16.80 -40.46 6.39
N VAL A 257 16.73 -39.50 7.32
CA VAL A 257 17.37 -39.61 8.64
C VAL A 257 16.75 -40.75 9.46
N ALA A 258 15.43 -40.91 9.45
CA ALA A 258 14.76 -42.01 10.16
C ALA A 258 15.18 -43.38 9.62
N GLU A 259 15.06 -43.58 8.30
CA GLU A 259 15.45 -44.82 7.61
C GLU A 259 16.90 -45.19 7.92
N ARG A 260 17.81 -44.22 7.82
CA ARG A 260 19.23 -44.45 8.09
C ARG A 260 19.52 -44.76 9.56
N THR A 261 18.84 -44.09 10.50
CA THR A 261 19.03 -44.33 11.93
C THR A 261 18.50 -45.71 12.35
N LEU A 262 17.42 -46.17 11.71
CA LEU A 262 16.88 -47.52 11.93
C LEU A 262 17.86 -48.63 11.52
N ASP A 263 18.60 -48.45 10.42
CA ASP A 263 19.57 -49.45 9.95
C ASP A 263 20.75 -49.66 10.93
N GLU A 264 20.99 -48.71 11.84
CA GLU A 264 22.18 -48.64 12.67
C GLU A 264 21.92 -48.97 14.15
N CYS A 265 20.71 -48.71 14.63
CA CYS A 265 20.34 -48.91 16.02
C CYS A 265 19.88 -50.36 16.27
N LYS A 266 20.30 -50.92 17.40
CA LYS A 266 19.92 -52.30 17.78
C LYS A 266 18.66 -52.34 18.62
N THR A 267 18.32 -51.22 19.26
CA THR A 267 17.15 -51.08 20.13
C THR A 267 16.33 -49.84 19.80
N LEU A 268 15.06 -49.85 20.18
CA LEU A 268 14.17 -48.71 20.00
C LEU A 268 14.58 -47.48 20.84
N ASP A 269 15.18 -47.69 22.02
CA ASP A 269 15.68 -46.59 22.85
C ASP A 269 16.89 -45.91 22.21
N GLU A 270 17.84 -46.69 21.67
CA GLU A 270 18.97 -46.15 20.89
C GLU A 270 18.47 -45.36 19.67
N PHE A 271 17.49 -45.91 18.95
CA PHE A 271 16.88 -45.22 17.81
C PHE A 271 16.23 -43.91 18.23
N ARG A 272 15.40 -43.92 19.29
CA ARG A 272 14.72 -42.72 19.80
C ARG A 272 15.73 -41.63 20.12
N ASP A 273 16.76 -41.97 20.89
CA ASP A 273 17.73 -40.99 21.37
C ASP A 273 18.58 -40.43 20.21
N ALA A 274 19.02 -41.29 19.29
CA ALA A 274 19.79 -40.87 18.11
C ALA A 274 18.94 -40.03 17.13
N TYR A 275 17.72 -40.47 16.83
CA TYR A 275 16.82 -39.77 15.93
C TYR A 275 16.43 -38.38 16.47
N CYS A 276 16.02 -38.29 17.74
CA CYS A 276 15.69 -37.02 18.37
C CYS A 276 16.88 -36.05 18.39
N SER A 277 18.10 -36.55 18.63
CA SER A 277 19.33 -35.75 18.58
C SER A 277 19.57 -35.17 17.18
N ARG A 278 19.49 -36.00 16.14
CA ARG A 278 19.68 -35.58 14.73
C ARG A 278 18.59 -34.62 14.26
N ILE A 279 17.33 -34.86 14.61
CA ILE A 279 16.21 -33.94 14.30
C ILE A 279 16.39 -32.59 15.00
N SER A 280 16.92 -32.58 16.22
CA SER A 280 17.20 -31.33 16.93
C SER A 280 18.29 -30.50 16.23
N ALA A 281 19.32 -31.14 15.69
CA ALA A 281 20.36 -30.47 14.89
C ALA A 281 19.79 -29.86 13.59
N ILE A 282 18.93 -30.60 12.90
CA ILE A 282 18.23 -30.08 11.70
C ILE A 282 17.31 -28.92 12.08
N SER A 283 16.62 -29.01 13.21
CA SER A 283 15.71 -27.96 13.69
C SER A 283 16.44 -26.66 14.00
N ARG A 284 17.60 -26.71 14.66
CA ARG A 284 18.47 -25.54 14.88
C ARG A 284 18.91 -24.92 13.55
N THR A 285 19.33 -25.75 12.59
CA THR A 285 19.72 -25.31 11.25
C THR A 285 18.55 -24.65 10.51
N HIS A 286 17.33 -25.16 10.69
CA HIS A 286 16.12 -24.58 10.09
C HIS A 286 15.74 -23.24 10.73
N ALA A 287 15.91 -23.07 12.05
CA ALA A 287 15.81 -21.76 12.70
C ALA A 287 16.89 -20.78 12.20
N LEU A 288 18.09 -21.33 11.94
CA LEU A 288 19.18 -20.80 11.10
C LEU A 288 18.63 -20.03 9.90
N LEU A 289 17.95 -20.78 9.06
CA LEU A 289 17.41 -20.35 7.77
C LEU A 289 16.18 -19.45 7.88
N SER A 290 15.35 -19.66 8.90
CA SER A 290 14.06 -18.96 9.06
C SER A 290 14.17 -17.60 9.75
N SER A 291 15.23 -17.35 10.51
CA SER A 291 15.45 -16.09 11.24
C SER A 291 16.10 -14.99 10.37
N LEU A 292 16.24 -15.23 9.06
CA LEU A 292 16.97 -14.38 8.14
C LEU A 292 15.98 -13.60 7.28
N ASP A 293 15.76 -12.32 7.63
CA ASP A 293 15.12 -11.36 6.73
C ASP A 293 16.00 -11.15 5.48
N GLU A 294 15.34 -11.13 4.32
CA GLU A 294 15.77 -10.70 2.98
C GLU A 294 17.29 -10.53 2.71
N GLY A 295 18.04 -11.63 2.75
CA GLY A 295 19.37 -11.71 2.11
C GLY A 295 20.57 -11.98 3.02
N ASN A 296 20.38 -12.18 4.33
CA ASN A 296 21.48 -12.59 5.20
C ASN A 296 21.83 -14.07 5.00
N MET A 297 23.13 -14.32 4.80
CA MET A 297 23.70 -15.63 4.57
C MET A 297 24.18 -16.24 5.89
N VAL A 298 24.06 -17.56 6.06
CA VAL A 298 24.59 -18.25 7.26
C VAL A 298 26.09 -18.46 7.11
N THR A 299 26.87 -18.03 8.10
CA THR A 299 28.31 -18.26 8.13
C THR A 299 28.66 -19.58 8.81
N PHE A 300 29.78 -20.20 8.42
CA PHE A 300 30.21 -21.50 8.95
C PHE A 300 30.48 -21.47 10.46
N ASP A 301 31.10 -20.40 10.96
CA ASP A 301 31.39 -20.21 12.39
C ASP A 301 30.11 -20.15 13.23
N ARG A 302 29.05 -19.50 12.72
CA ARG A 302 27.74 -19.48 13.39
C ARG A 302 27.14 -20.89 13.49
N LEU A 303 27.20 -21.67 12.40
CA LEU A 303 26.73 -23.05 12.41
C LEU A 303 27.52 -23.93 13.41
N LEU A 304 28.85 -23.81 13.41
CA LEU A 304 29.73 -24.55 14.31
C LEU A 304 29.48 -24.19 15.78
N PHE A 305 29.32 -22.91 16.08
CA PHE A 305 29.06 -22.43 17.44
C PHE A 305 27.74 -22.96 18.00
N GLU A 306 26.67 -22.93 17.19
CA GLU A 306 25.36 -23.47 17.59
C GLU A 306 25.43 -24.96 17.94
N GLU A 307 26.19 -25.76 17.18
CA GLU A 307 26.37 -27.19 17.49
C GLU A 307 27.25 -27.41 18.73
N LEU A 308 28.27 -26.59 18.97
CA LEU A 308 29.10 -26.67 20.17
C LEU A 308 28.32 -26.37 21.44
N GLU A 309 27.51 -25.30 21.43
CA GLU A 309 26.66 -24.91 22.55
C GLU A 309 25.59 -25.98 22.82
N ALA A 310 24.98 -26.54 21.77
CA ALA A 310 23.97 -27.58 21.92
C ALA A 310 24.48 -28.86 22.59
N HIS A 311 25.78 -29.15 22.48
CA HIS A 311 26.44 -30.29 23.15
C HIS A 311 27.06 -29.94 24.51
N GLY A 312 26.93 -28.68 24.97
CA GLY A 312 27.48 -28.24 26.25
C GLY A 312 29.00 -28.36 26.31
N ALA A 313 29.69 -28.20 25.18
CA ALA A 313 31.14 -28.33 25.13
C ALA A 313 31.81 -27.26 26.01
N ASP A 314 32.74 -27.70 26.86
CA ASP A 314 33.52 -26.79 27.69
C ASP A 314 34.46 -25.96 26.81
N ARG A 315 34.18 -24.65 26.71
CA ARG A 315 34.96 -23.72 25.88
C ARG A 315 36.44 -23.67 26.24
N ALA A 316 36.84 -24.05 27.46
CA ALA A 316 38.26 -24.11 27.83
C ALA A 316 39.01 -25.26 27.13
N ARG A 317 38.29 -26.27 26.63
CA ARG A 317 38.82 -27.46 25.95
C ARG A 317 38.66 -27.41 24.43
N VAL A 318 38.04 -26.35 23.89
CA VAL A 318 37.78 -26.19 22.46
C VAL A 318 38.54 -24.99 21.92
N VAL A 319 39.41 -25.21 20.94
CA VAL A 319 40.12 -24.18 20.19
C VAL A 319 39.46 -24.01 18.84
N LEU A 320 38.92 -22.82 18.57
CA LEU A 320 38.31 -22.46 17.30
C LEU A 320 39.17 -21.42 16.59
N ASP A 321 39.59 -21.70 15.37
CA ASP A 321 40.39 -20.77 14.59
C ASP A 321 39.93 -20.74 13.12
N GLY A 322 39.30 -19.65 12.72
CA GLY A 322 38.97 -19.37 11.33
C GLY A 322 38.19 -18.08 11.15
N PRO A 323 38.00 -17.66 9.89
CA PRO A 323 37.33 -16.40 9.59
C PRO A 323 35.82 -16.53 9.73
N GLY A 324 35.18 -15.48 10.26
CA GLY A 324 33.72 -15.38 10.41
C GLY A 324 32.96 -14.92 9.17
N ASP A 325 33.62 -14.76 8.02
CA ASP A 325 33.02 -14.27 6.77
C ASP A 325 32.74 -15.39 5.75
N ILE A 326 32.95 -16.67 6.11
CA ILE A 326 32.69 -17.79 5.20
C ILE A 326 31.21 -18.13 5.23
N ILE A 327 30.54 -17.59 4.22
CA ILE A 327 29.14 -17.82 3.91
C ILE A 327 28.93 -19.22 3.32
N LEU A 328 27.95 -19.95 3.86
CA LEU A 328 27.48 -21.24 3.37
C LEU A 328 26.23 -21.08 2.50
N GLU A 329 26.12 -21.94 1.49
CA GLU A 329 24.90 -22.04 0.70
C GLU A 329 23.82 -22.82 1.45
N SER A 330 22.56 -22.45 1.23
CA SER A 330 21.41 -23.15 1.83
C SER A 330 21.42 -24.67 1.56
N ALA A 331 21.90 -25.09 0.40
CA ALA A 331 21.99 -26.50 0.03
C ALA A 331 23.07 -27.27 0.83
N SER A 332 24.09 -26.59 1.34
CA SER A 332 25.18 -27.21 2.11
C SER A 332 24.93 -27.23 3.62
N LEU A 333 24.08 -26.33 4.12
CA LEU A 333 23.87 -26.14 5.56
C LEU A 333 23.41 -27.40 6.28
N GLN A 334 22.37 -28.07 5.78
CA GLN A 334 21.79 -29.23 6.47
C GLN A 334 22.79 -30.41 6.56
N ALA A 335 23.49 -30.68 5.46
CA ALA A 335 24.47 -31.76 5.40
C ALA A 335 25.70 -31.47 6.28
N LEU A 336 26.20 -30.22 6.28
CA LEU A 336 27.27 -29.79 7.17
C LEU A 336 26.84 -29.78 8.64
N ALA A 337 25.62 -29.36 8.95
CA ALA A 337 25.09 -29.37 10.31
C ALA A 337 25.05 -30.79 10.88
N LEU A 338 24.56 -31.76 10.10
CA LEU A 338 24.58 -33.16 10.50
C LEU A 338 26.02 -33.68 10.65
N ALA A 339 26.95 -33.33 9.76
CA ALA A 339 28.33 -33.76 9.89
C ALA A 339 29.00 -33.23 11.16
N LEU A 340 28.78 -31.94 11.47
CA LEU A 340 29.25 -31.32 12.70
C LEU A 340 28.58 -31.95 13.94
N HIS A 341 27.28 -32.23 13.86
CA HIS A 341 26.54 -32.90 14.92
C HIS A 341 27.13 -34.27 15.25
N GLU A 342 27.44 -35.07 14.24
CA GLU A 342 28.02 -36.41 14.43
C GLU A 342 29.46 -36.35 14.93
N LEU A 343 30.28 -35.41 14.42
CA LEU A 343 31.63 -35.16 14.94
C LEU A 343 31.58 -34.74 16.42
N MET A 344 30.70 -33.81 16.80
CA MET A 344 30.50 -33.38 18.18
C MET A 344 30.01 -34.51 19.09
N THR A 345 29.05 -35.29 18.62
CA THR A 345 28.53 -36.45 19.36
C THR A 345 29.64 -37.46 19.62
N ASN A 346 30.45 -37.76 18.61
CA ASN A 346 31.59 -38.66 18.73
C ASN A 346 32.65 -38.13 19.69
N ALA A 347 33.04 -36.86 19.55
CA ALA A 347 34.00 -36.22 20.44
C ALA A 347 33.55 -36.29 21.90
N THR A 348 32.25 -36.09 22.16
CA THR A 348 31.69 -36.07 23.52
C THR A 348 31.49 -37.46 24.11
N LYS A 349 31.03 -38.44 23.32
CA LYS A 349 30.74 -39.80 23.80
C LYS A 349 31.96 -40.72 23.83
N TYR A 350 32.81 -40.62 22.82
CA TYR A 350 33.87 -41.61 22.56
C TYR A 350 35.26 -41.00 22.33
N GLY A 351 35.33 -39.69 22.05
CA GLY A 351 36.54 -38.99 21.64
C GLY A 351 37.12 -38.07 22.71
N ALA A 352 37.79 -37.00 22.30
CA ALA A 352 38.59 -36.16 23.17
C ALA A 352 37.79 -35.43 24.27
N LEU A 353 36.51 -35.14 24.05
CA LEU A 353 35.70 -34.40 25.03
C LEU A 353 35.06 -35.30 26.10
N SER A 354 35.10 -36.62 25.91
CA SER A 354 34.62 -37.61 26.88
C SER A 354 35.48 -37.67 28.16
N ALA A 355 36.77 -37.35 28.07
CA ALA A 355 37.70 -37.31 29.18
C ALA A 355 38.08 -35.87 29.54
N ALA A 356 38.36 -35.61 30.83
CA ALA A 356 38.69 -34.27 31.31
C ALA A 356 39.99 -33.69 30.73
N SER A 357 40.91 -34.54 30.26
CA SER A 357 42.23 -34.15 29.73
C SER A 357 42.25 -33.91 28.22
N GLY A 358 41.20 -34.26 27.49
CA GLY A 358 41.20 -34.13 26.03
C GLY A 358 40.81 -32.74 25.55
N ARG A 359 41.18 -32.45 24.30
CA ARG A 359 41.00 -31.16 23.63
C ARG A 359 40.49 -31.35 22.21
N LEU A 360 39.66 -30.43 21.77
CA LEU A 360 39.18 -30.33 20.41
C LEU A 360 39.75 -29.07 19.77
N GLU A 361 40.36 -29.20 18.61
CA GLU A 361 40.77 -28.07 17.77
C GLU A 361 40.04 -28.12 16.43
N VAL A 362 39.34 -27.05 16.10
CA VAL A 362 38.66 -26.89 14.81
C VAL A 362 39.22 -25.67 14.10
N ARG A 363 39.89 -25.90 12.97
CA ARG A 363 40.42 -24.83 12.11
C ARG A 363 39.68 -24.79 10.80
N TRP A 364 39.31 -23.62 10.33
CA TRP A 364 38.71 -23.49 8.99
C TRP A 364 39.27 -22.31 8.21
N ARG A 365 39.44 -22.48 6.89
CA ARG A 365 39.96 -21.45 5.99
C ARG A 365 39.28 -21.52 4.62
N ARG A 366 39.24 -20.38 3.93
CA ARG A 366 38.92 -20.34 2.50
C ARG A 366 40.17 -20.75 1.72
N ARG A 367 40.06 -21.79 0.89
CA ARG A 367 41.12 -22.27 -0.01
C ARG A 367 40.61 -22.29 -1.44
N ARG A 368 41.50 -22.57 -2.38
CA ARG A 368 41.15 -22.87 -3.77
C ARG A 368 41.59 -24.28 -4.09
N ARG A 369 40.74 -25.04 -4.78
CA ARG A 369 41.10 -26.33 -5.38
C ARG A 369 42.02 -26.11 -6.59
N GLU A 370 42.57 -27.22 -7.10
CA GLU A 370 43.43 -27.23 -8.30
C GLU A 370 42.72 -26.65 -9.54
N ASP A 371 41.39 -26.78 -9.61
CA ASP A 371 40.52 -26.21 -10.65
C ASP A 371 40.21 -24.72 -10.44
N GLY A 372 40.75 -24.10 -9.37
CA GLY A 372 40.52 -22.69 -9.03
C GLY A 372 39.24 -22.42 -8.24
N ALA A 373 38.37 -23.41 -8.02
CA ALA A 373 37.11 -23.23 -7.30
C ALA A 373 37.36 -22.90 -5.82
N PRO A 374 36.68 -21.88 -5.25
CA PRO A 374 36.81 -21.58 -3.83
C PRO A 374 36.17 -22.69 -3.00
N VAL A 375 36.84 -23.07 -1.92
CA VAL A 375 36.36 -24.10 -0.98
C VAL A 375 36.53 -23.65 0.46
N LEU A 376 35.62 -24.08 1.32
CA LEU A 376 35.83 -24.12 2.75
C LEU A 376 36.61 -25.38 3.06
N ARG A 377 37.80 -25.24 3.64
CA ARG A 377 38.57 -26.35 4.20
C ARG A 377 38.48 -26.28 5.72
N MET A 378 37.78 -27.24 6.30
CA MET A 378 37.65 -27.46 7.74
C MET A 378 38.57 -28.61 8.16
N GLU A 379 39.33 -28.39 9.22
CA GLU A 379 40.20 -29.36 9.89
C GLU A 379 39.67 -29.54 11.31
N TRP A 380 39.39 -30.79 11.67
CA TRP A 380 38.87 -31.21 12.97
C TRP A 380 39.89 -32.15 13.59
N ASN A 381 40.52 -31.71 14.68
CA ASN A 381 41.58 -32.43 15.35
C ASN A 381 41.21 -32.66 16.82
N GLU A 382 41.07 -33.92 17.19
CA GLU A 382 40.84 -34.36 18.56
C GLU A 382 42.14 -34.89 19.16
N VAL A 383 42.51 -34.38 20.33
CA VAL A 383 43.67 -34.83 21.08
C VAL A 383 43.22 -35.35 22.44
N SER A 384 43.44 -36.63 22.68
CA SER A 384 43.14 -37.33 23.93
C SER A 384 44.44 -37.82 24.59
N HIS A 385 44.63 -37.48 25.86
CA HIS A 385 45.76 -37.95 26.65
C HIS A 385 45.30 -39.12 27.54
N GLY A 386 45.44 -40.35 27.02
CA GLY A 386 45.21 -41.60 27.76
C GLY A 386 44.13 -42.49 27.14
N THR A 387 44.55 -43.74 26.86
CA THR A 387 43.81 -44.83 26.17
C THR A 387 43.28 -44.49 24.79
N ALA A 388 43.77 -45.24 23.78
CA ALA A 388 43.27 -45.22 22.42
C ALA A 388 41.72 -45.33 22.41
N PRO A 389 41.02 -44.66 21.48
CA PRO A 389 39.57 -44.71 21.41
C PRO A 389 39.10 -46.17 21.44
N PRO A 390 38.08 -46.54 22.25
CA PRO A 390 37.78 -47.94 22.60
C PRO A 390 37.36 -48.87 21.45
N ASP A 391 37.51 -48.48 20.18
CA ASP A 391 36.92 -49.23 19.08
C ASP A 391 37.61 -49.00 17.72
N ALA A 392 38.92 -49.24 17.65
CA ALA A 392 39.68 -49.31 16.39
C ALA A 392 39.20 -50.45 15.43
N GLY A 393 38.13 -51.19 15.78
CA GLY A 393 37.62 -52.34 15.05
C GLY A 393 36.11 -52.34 14.77
N ARG A 394 35.33 -51.32 15.13
CA ARG A 394 33.92 -51.23 14.68
C ARG A 394 33.87 -50.78 13.22
N GLU A 395 33.42 -51.67 12.35
CA GLU A 395 33.01 -51.33 11.00
C GLU A 395 31.92 -50.23 11.05
N GLY A 396 32.27 -49.03 10.55
CA GLY A 396 31.34 -48.01 10.07
C GLY A 396 30.21 -47.54 11.00
N GLY A 397 30.45 -46.48 11.78
CA GLY A 397 29.35 -45.70 12.38
C GLY A 397 28.79 -44.63 11.43
N TYR A 398 27.54 -44.22 11.63
CA TYR A 398 26.84 -43.18 10.83
C TYR A 398 27.67 -41.94 10.55
N GLY A 399 28.30 -41.36 11.58
CA GLY A 399 29.07 -40.13 11.44
C GLY A 399 30.20 -40.29 10.44
N ARG A 400 30.84 -41.46 10.41
CA ARG A 400 31.88 -41.78 9.44
C ARG A 400 31.30 -41.96 8.04
N GLU A 401 30.17 -42.64 7.88
CA GLU A 401 29.56 -42.83 6.57
C GLU A 401 28.99 -41.51 5.99
N LEU A 402 28.43 -40.66 6.84
CA LEU A 402 27.97 -39.31 6.49
C LEU A 402 29.15 -38.47 5.96
N ILE A 403 30.29 -38.50 6.65
CA ILE A 403 31.48 -37.74 6.25
C ILE A 403 32.14 -38.33 5.01
N GLU A 404 32.39 -39.64 4.96
CA GLU A 404 33.17 -40.29 3.89
C GLU A 404 32.36 -40.55 2.61
N ARG A 405 31.03 -40.65 2.67
CA ARG A 405 30.17 -40.96 1.50
C ARG A 405 29.15 -39.88 1.19
N ALA A 406 28.33 -39.51 2.17
CA ALA A 406 27.19 -38.64 1.91
C ALA A 406 27.61 -37.19 1.57
N LEU A 407 28.58 -36.62 2.30
CA LEU A 407 29.11 -35.29 2.00
C LEU A 407 29.77 -35.20 0.60
N PRO A 408 30.65 -36.13 0.19
CA PRO A 408 31.16 -36.16 -1.19
C PRO A 408 30.06 -36.28 -2.24
N TYR A 409 29.05 -37.12 -2.00
CA TYR A 409 27.96 -37.32 -2.95
C TYR A 409 27.06 -36.09 -3.09
N GLN A 410 26.61 -35.52 -1.97
CA GLN A 410 25.64 -34.42 -1.94
C GLN A 410 26.28 -33.06 -2.27
N LEU A 411 27.49 -32.81 -1.75
CA LEU A 411 28.13 -31.49 -1.83
C LEU A 411 29.35 -31.45 -2.75
N LYS A 412 29.71 -32.55 -3.40
CA LYS A 412 31.00 -32.68 -4.12
C LYS A 412 32.19 -32.33 -3.21
N ALA A 413 32.05 -32.65 -1.92
CA ALA A 413 33.08 -32.44 -0.93
C ALA A 413 34.26 -33.40 -1.13
N ARG A 414 35.44 -33.01 -0.67
CA ARG A 414 36.57 -33.93 -0.47
C ARG A 414 36.75 -34.12 1.02
N THR A 415 36.80 -35.35 1.49
CA THR A 415 36.84 -35.67 2.91
C THR A 415 37.94 -36.67 3.22
N SER A 416 38.60 -36.47 4.36
CA SER A 416 39.54 -37.42 4.95
C SER A 416 39.14 -37.62 6.40
N TYR A 417 39.19 -38.86 6.88
CA TYR A 417 38.92 -39.20 8.26
C TYR A 417 39.93 -40.26 8.71
N GLN A 418 40.71 -39.94 9.75
CA GLN A 418 41.76 -40.81 10.27
C GLN A 418 41.63 -40.93 11.79
N LEU A 419 41.58 -42.17 12.26
CA LEU A 419 41.72 -42.51 13.67
C LEU A 419 43.20 -42.64 13.98
N THR A 420 43.71 -41.79 14.87
CA THR A 420 45.10 -41.86 15.34
C THR A 420 45.13 -42.50 16.73
N GLY A 421 46.30 -42.94 17.18
CA GLY A 421 46.48 -43.46 18.55
C GLY A 421 46.20 -42.44 19.65
N HIS A 422 46.03 -41.17 19.29
CA HIS A 422 45.82 -40.04 20.18
C HIS A 422 44.49 -39.31 19.95
N GLY A 423 43.66 -39.74 18.99
CA GLY A 423 42.34 -39.15 18.74
C GLY A 423 41.88 -39.27 17.30
N VAL A 424 41.29 -38.21 16.76
CA VAL A 424 40.66 -38.17 15.43
C VAL A 424 41.19 -36.98 14.66
N GLU A 425 41.60 -37.20 13.42
CA GLU A 425 41.91 -36.15 12.45
C GLU A 425 40.94 -36.25 11.27
N CYS A 426 40.13 -35.21 11.07
CA CYS A 426 39.17 -35.15 9.98
C CYS A 426 39.34 -33.85 9.18
N VAL A 427 39.33 -33.96 7.86
CA VAL A 427 39.37 -32.82 6.95
C VAL A 427 38.16 -32.88 6.05
N VAL A 428 37.42 -31.77 5.95
CA VAL A 428 36.25 -31.62 5.08
C VAL A 428 36.46 -30.39 4.19
N GLU A 429 36.47 -30.59 2.88
CA GLU A 429 36.58 -29.54 1.88
C GLU A 429 35.30 -29.42 1.07
N VAL A 430 34.48 -28.40 1.36
CA VAL A 430 33.21 -28.14 0.69
C VAL A 430 33.34 -26.99 -0.31
N PRO A 431 32.85 -27.15 -1.56
CA PRO A 431 32.76 -26.05 -2.52
C PRO A 431 31.97 -24.85 -1.99
N LEU A 432 32.47 -23.65 -2.25
CA LEU A 432 31.77 -22.40 -2.03
C LEU A 432 31.34 -21.80 -3.38
N ARG A 433 30.27 -21.01 -3.38
CA ARG A 433 29.91 -20.20 -4.54
C ARG A 433 31.07 -19.27 -4.91
N ALA A 434 31.37 -19.18 -6.20
CA ALA A 434 32.22 -18.09 -6.71
C ALA A 434 31.49 -16.77 -6.42
N ARG A 435 32.19 -15.83 -5.79
CA ARG A 435 31.67 -14.47 -5.57
C ARG A 435 31.55 -13.72 -6.88
#